data_AF-A0AAV4GJ37-F1
#
_entry.id   AF-A0AAV4GJ37-F1
#
_cell.length_a   1.000
_cell.length_b   1.000
_cell.length_c   1.000
_cell.angle_alpha   90.00
_cell.angle_beta   90.00
_cell.angle_gamma   90.00
#
_symmetry.space_group_name_H-M   'P 1'
#
loop_
_entity.id
_entity.type
_entity.pdbx_description
1 polymer ?
#
loop_
_entity_poly.entity_id
_entity_poly.type
_entity_poly.pdbx_seq_one_letter_code
_entity_poly.pdbx_strand_id
1 'polypeptide(L)'
;MSQRYEEATKRLKVNSGILRGGVCRRILGIRWQHRVTNKEIPERTGIQPIIEEVKKRRWLGHVLKMSKSRHPLTALTWNPQGAIKKGGQQSTWKRLVKSKRVESGKTWNEFNRLAQERREWRKFVGAL
;
A
#
# COMPACT_ATOMS: atom_id res chain seq x y z
N MET A 1 -3.87 2.76 22.03
CA MET A 1 -3.74 2.39 20.61
C MET A 1 -5.13 2.29 19.98
N SER A 2 -5.71 3.48 19.72
CA SER A 2 -7.15 3.80 19.74
C SER A 2 -7.96 3.36 18.50
N GLN A 3 -9.24 2.98 18.69
CA GLN A 3 -10.29 2.69 17.69
C GLN A 3 -10.24 3.54 16.41
N ARG A 4 -9.75 4.78 16.49
CA ARG A 4 -9.43 5.66 15.35
C ARG A 4 -8.53 5.02 14.28
N TYR A 5 -7.62 4.12 14.66
CA TYR A 5 -6.73 3.41 13.74
C TYR A 5 -7.49 2.41 12.86
N GLU A 6 -8.46 1.69 13.43
CA GLU A 6 -9.32 0.77 12.69
C GLU A 6 -10.31 1.53 11.78
N GLU A 7 -10.86 2.64 12.25
CA GLU A 7 -11.75 3.47 11.43
C GLU A 7 -11.03 4.13 10.25
N ALA A 8 -9.82 4.66 10.46
CA ALA A 8 -9.05 5.29 9.38
C ALA A 8 -8.61 4.28 8.31
N THR A 9 -8.24 3.07 8.71
CA THR A 9 -7.91 1.98 7.79
C THR A 9 -9.14 1.44 7.06
N LYS A 10 -10.31 1.37 7.73
CA LYS A 10 -11.60 1.10 7.09
C LYS A 10 -11.96 2.19 6.08
N ARG A 11 -11.83 3.47 6.42
CA ARG A 11 -12.13 4.61 5.53
C ARG A 11 -11.22 4.66 4.30
N LEU A 12 -9.92 4.40 4.45
CA LEU A 12 -8.99 4.34 3.31
C LEU A 12 -9.25 3.14 2.38
N LYS A 13 -9.61 1.97 2.94
CA LYS A 13 -10.07 0.81 2.15
C LYS A 13 -11.33 1.15 1.35
N VAL A 14 -12.30 1.82 1.98
CA VAL A 14 -13.55 2.25 1.33
C VAL A 14 -13.31 3.26 0.21
N ASN A 15 -12.49 4.30 0.43
CA ASN A 15 -12.33 5.39 -0.54
C ASN A 15 -11.50 4.99 -1.78
N SER A 16 -10.53 4.08 -1.63
CA SER A 16 -9.72 3.55 -2.75
C SER A 16 -10.50 2.65 -3.74
N GLY A 17 -11.68 2.16 -3.33
CA GLY A 17 -12.58 1.36 -4.16
C GLY A 17 -13.50 2.21 -5.06
N ILE A 18 -13.69 3.49 -4.75
CA ILE A 18 -14.68 4.35 -5.41
C ILE A 18 -14.19 4.78 -6.81
N LEU A 19 -12.92 5.19 -6.93
CA LEU A 19 -12.36 5.68 -8.21
C LEU A 19 -12.15 4.57 -9.26
N ARG A 20 -12.04 3.29 -8.84
CA ARG A 20 -11.97 2.14 -9.77
C ARG A 20 -13.30 1.42 -9.96
N GLY A 21 -14.16 1.41 -8.95
CA GLY A 21 -15.49 0.83 -9.02
C GLY A 21 -16.35 1.45 -10.12
N GLY A 22 -16.27 2.77 -10.32
CA GLY A 22 -17.00 3.45 -11.40
C GLY A 22 -16.59 3.00 -12.81
N VAL A 23 -15.29 2.90 -13.08
CA VAL A 23 -14.77 2.44 -14.38
C VAL A 23 -15.09 0.96 -14.60
N CYS A 24 -14.90 0.12 -13.59
CA CYS A 24 -15.21 -1.31 -13.69
C CYS A 24 -16.71 -1.55 -13.88
N ARG A 25 -17.58 -0.82 -13.18
CA ARG A 25 -19.04 -0.88 -13.38
C ARG A 25 -19.42 -0.47 -14.81
N ARG A 26 -18.76 0.54 -15.39
CA ARG A 26 -19.00 0.95 -16.78
C ARG A 26 -18.59 -0.13 -17.79
N ILE A 27 -17.40 -0.72 -17.63
CA ILE A 27 -16.90 -1.79 -18.50
C ILE A 27 -17.79 -3.04 -18.41
N LEU A 28 -18.26 -3.37 -17.21
CA LEU A 28 -19.17 -4.51 -16.96
C LEU A 28 -20.64 -4.22 -17.29
N GLY A 29 -20.99 -3.01 -17.76
CA GLY A 29 -22.38 -2.64 -18.05
C GLY A 29 -23.30 -2.58 -16.81
N ILE A 30 -22.75 -2.43 -15.61
CA ILE A 30 -23.50 -2.45 -14.35
C ILE A 30 -24.18 -1.09 -14.14
N ARG A 31 -25.51 -1.09 -14.22
CA ARG A 31 -26.36 0.05 -13.88
C ARG A 31 -26.76 0.01 -12.42
N TRP A 32 -27.30 1.11 -11.91
CA TRP A 32 -27.81 1.22 -10.53
C TRP A 32 -28.90 0.17 -10.22
N GLN A 33 -29.69 -0.20 -11.23
CA GLN A 33 -30.76 -1.21 -11.13
C GLN A 33 -30.25 -2.60 -10.77
N HIS A 34 -29.02 -2.94 -11.14
CA HIS A 34 -28.46 -4.28 -10.94
C HIS A 34 -28.07 -4.56 -9.48
N ARG A 35 -28.17 -3.58 -8.56
CA ARG A 35 -27.88 -3.71 -7.12
C ARG A 35 -26.57 -4.43 -6.76
N VAL A 36 -25.57 -4.39 -7.64
CA VAL A 36 -24.28 -5.08 -7.46
C VAL A 36 -23.49 -4.42 -6.34
N THR A 37 -23.02 -5.23 -5.38
CA THR A 37 -22.24 -4.75 -4.24
C THR A 37 -20.80 -4.41 -4.64
N ASN A 38 -20.11 -3.57 -3.85
CA ASN A 38 -18.72 -3.22 -4.16
C ASN A 38 -17.71 -4.38 -4.01
N LYS A 39 -18.09 -5.46 -3.31
CA LYS A 39 -17.24 -6.67 -3.16
C LYS A 39 -17.26 -7.54 -4.43
N GLU A 40 -18.39 -7.53 -5.12
CA GLU A 40 -18.67 -8.39 -6.27
C GLU A 40 -17.97 -7.91 -7.56
N ILE A 41 -17.57 -6.64 -7.62
CA ILE A 41 -16.86 -6.07 -8.79
C ILE A 41 -15.45 -6.67 -8.95
N PRO A 42 -14.60 -6.72 -7.89
CA PRO A 42 -13.33 -7.46 -7.94
C PRO A 42 -13.51 -8.93 -8.33
N GLU A 43 -14.53 -9.60 -7.82
CA GLU A 43 -14.80 -11.03 -8.08
C GLU A 43 -15.08 -11.29 -9.57
N ARG A 44 -15.88 -10.42 -10.21
CA ARG A 44 -16.20 -10.52 -11.64
C ARG A 44 -15.06 -10.10 -12.56
N THR A 45 -14.20 -9.18 -12.11
CA THR A 45 -13.09 -8.66 -12.95
C THR A 45 -11.78 -9.41 -12.75
N GLY A 46 -11.64 -10.19 -11.67
CA GLY A 46 -10.37 -10.75 -11.25
C GLY A 46 -9.31 -9.70 -10.86
N ILE A 47 -9.69 -8.41 -10.76
CA ILE A 47 -8.76 -7.32 -10.52
C ILE A 47 -8.51 -7.21 -9.02
N GLN A 48 -7.26 -7.45 -8.61
CA GLN A 48 -6.84 -7.22 -7.23
C GLN A 48 -6.89 -5.73 -6.87
N PRO A 49 -7.27 -5.37 -5.63
CA PRO A 49 -7.24 -4.00 -5.17
C PRO A 49 -5.83 -3.42 -5.36
N ILE A 50 -5.71 -2.20 -5.91
CA ILE A 50 -4.40 -1.52 -6.10
C ILE A 50 -3.64 -1.44 -4.79
N ILE A 51 -4.32 -1.42 -3.65
CA ILE A 51 -3.66 -1.42 -2.35
C ILE A 51 -2.93 -2.74 -2.12
N GLU A 52 -3.53 -3.88 -2.45
CA GLU A 52 -2.86 -5.19 -2.35
C GLU A 52 -1.75 -5.32 -3.37
N GLU A 53 -2.04 -4.87 -4.59
CA GLU A 53 -1.06 -4.75 -5.62
C GLU A 53 0.12 -3.89 -5.15
N VAL A 54 -0.12 -2.70 -4.56
CA VAL A 54 0.84 -1.75 -3.96
C VAL A 54 1.59 -2.35 -2.77
N LYS A 55 0.93 -3.20 -1.99
CA LYS A 55 1.53 -3.98 -0.90
C LYS A 55 2.45 -5.09 -1.42
N LYS A 56 2.11 -5.73 -2.53
CA LYS A 56 2.93 -6.76 -3.22
C LYS A 56 4.11 -6.19 -3.99
N ARG A 57 4.41 -4.88 -3.92
CA ARG A 57 5.26 -4.27 -4.96
C ARG A 57 6.75 -4.28 -4.70
N ARG A 58 7.39 -4.80 -5.75
CA ARG A 58 8.66 -4.41 -6.38
C ARG A 58 9.13 -2.94 -6.21
N TRP A 59 8.25 -1.94 -6.11
CA TRP A 59 8.68 -0.53 -6.02
C TRP A 59 9.42 -0.24 -4.72
N LEU A 60 9.04 -0.87 -3.60
CA LEU A 60 9.72 -0.66 -2.33
C LEU A 60 11.15 -1.17 -2.41
N GLY A 61 11.34 -2.39 -2.93
CA GLY A 61 12.66 -2.92 -3.23
C GLY A 61 13.43 -2.05 -4.24
N HIS A 62 12.73 -1.45 -5.21
CA HIS A 62 13.35 -0.50 -6.14
C HIS A 62 13.86 0.77 -5.45
N VAL A 63 13.06 1.39 -4.57
CA VAL A 63 13.46 2.57 -3.80
C VAL A 63 14.61 2.25 -2.84
N LEU A 64 14.57 1.09 -2.17
CA LEU A 64 15.63 0.65 -1.25
C LEU A 64 16.98 0.36 -1.96
N LYS A 65 16.92 0.02 -3.25
CA LYS A 65 18.11 -0.16 -4.11
C LYS A 65 18.66 1.12 -4.72
N MET A 66 17.94 2.24 -4.60
CA MET A 66 18.46 3.51 -5.10
C MET A 66 19.67 3.95 -4.26
N SER A 67 20.56 4.73 -4.89
CA SER A 67 21.65 5.37 -4.15
C SER A 67 21.11 6.30 -3.06
N LYS A 68 21.86 6.47 -1.97
CA LYS A 68 21.47 7.35 -0.86
C LYS A 68 21.29 8.82 -1.25
N SER A 69 21.84 9.22 -2.38
CA SER A 69 21.67 10.56 -2.98
C SER A 69 20.29 10.79 -3.61
N ARG A 70 19.48 9.76 -3.80
CA ARG A 70 18.17 9.88 -4.47
C ARG A 70 17.08 10.24 -3.46
N HIS A 71 16.35 11.32 -3.75
CA HIS A 71 15.23 11.83 -2.97
C HIS A 71 14.22 10.77 -2.47
N PRO A 72 13.84 9.73 -3.24
CA PRO A 72 12.88 8.72 -2.76
C PRO A 72 13.38 7.90 -1.57
N LEU A 73 14.68 7.57 -1.51
CA LEU A 73 15.25 6.84 -0.38
C LEU A 73 15.33 7.74 0.86
N THR A 74 15.80 8.98 0.67
CA THR A 74 15.82 10.00 1.72
C THR A 74 14.42 10.22 2.28
N ALA A 75 13.42 10.39 1.41
CA ALA A 75 12.04 10.54 1.82
C ALA A 75 11.54 9.33 2.61
N LEU A 76 11.96 8.10 2.27
CA LEU A 76 11.56 6.86 2.95
C LEU A 76 12.13 6.77 4.37
N THR A 77 13.41 7.11 4.54
CA THR A 77 14.09 7.07 5.84
C THR A 77 13.85 8.32 6.68
N TRP A 78 13.39 9.41 6.06
CA TRP A 78 13.19 10.69 6.74
C TRP A 78 12.09 10.60 7.79
N ASN A 79 12.44 10.93 9.04
CA ASN A 79 11.49 11.09 10.12
C ASN A 79 11.24 12.60 10.33
N PRO A 80 10.05 13.14 9.98
CA PRO A 80 9.77 14.54 10.25
C PRO A 80 9.76 14.76 11.76
N GLN A 81 10.64 15.63 12.25
CA GLN A 81 10.60 16.07 13.64
C GLN A 81 9.45 17.06 13.82
N GLY A 82 8.58 16.81 14.80
CA GLY A 82 7.43 17.66 15.11
C GLY A 82 6.06 17.03 14.85
N ALA A 83 5.01 17.69 15.34
CA ALA A 83 3.64 17.24 15.16
C ALA A 83 3.16 17.50 13.73
N ILE A 84 2.61 16.47 13.08
CA ILE A 84 1.93 16.63 11.79
C ILE A 84 0.68 17.48 12.03
N LYS A 85 0.53 18.60 11.30
CA LYS A 85 -0.66 19.46 11.37
C LYS A 85 -1.93 18.62 11.22
N LYS A 86 -2.96 18.93 12.01
CA LYS A 86 -4.29 18.28 11.95
C LYS A 86 -4.83 18.42 10.51
N GLY A 87 -5.08 17.30 9.83
CA GLY A 87 -5.50 17.28 8.41
C GLY A 87 -4.36 17.13 7.38
N GLY A 88 -3.09 17.14 7.80
CA GLY A 88 -1.96 16.88 6.90
C GLY A 88 -1.92 15.43 6.41
N GLN A 89 -1.35 15.20 5.22
CA GLN A 89 -1.22 13.87 4.65
C GLN A 89 -0.29 13.00 5.50
N GLN A 90 -0.89 12.16 6.34
CA GLN A 90 -0.23 11.07 7.05
C GLN A 90 0.26 10.08 5.98
N SER A 91 1.52 10.21 5.57
CA SER A 91 2.11 9.43 4.47
C SER A 91 1.71 7.94 4.48
N THR A 92 0.69 7.63 3.66
CA THR A 92 0.05 6.31 3.58
C THR A 92 1.06 5.23 3.23
N TRP A 93 2.03 5.58 2.38
CA TRP A 93 3.10 4.68 1.96
C TRP A 93 4.13 4.42 3.07
N LYS A 94 4.55 5.42 3.88
CA LYS A 94 5.46 5.15 5.03
C LYS A 94 4.82 4.23 6.05
N ARG A 95 3.51 4.42 6.31
CA ARG A 95 2.75 3.53 7.19
C ARG A 95 2.68 2.11 6.63
N LEU A 96 2.44 1.95 5.32
CA LEU A 96 2.46 0.66 4.66
C LEU A 96 3.83 -0.03 4.78
N VAL A 97 4.92 0.70 4.54
CA VAL A 97 6.28 0.16 4.67
C VAL A 97 6.58 -0.22 6.11
N LYS A 98 6.25 0.64 7.08
CA LYS A 98 6.45 0.37 8.51
C LYS A 98 5.65 -0.86 8.96
N SER A 99 4.38 -0.95 8.54
CA SER A 99 3.52 -2.10 8.82
C SER A 99 4.10 -3.39 8.23
N LYS A 100 4.58 -3.37 6.99
CA LYS A 100 5.14 -4.55 6.32
C LYS A 100 6.46 -4.98 6.93
N ARG A 101 7.30 -4.02 7.33
CA ARG A 101 8.53 -4.29 8.08
C ARG A 101 8.23 -4.95 9.43
N VAL A 102 7.23 -4.44 10.16
CA VAL A 102 6.80 -5.02 11.44
C VAL A 102 6.23 -6.41 11.26
N GLU A 103 5.37 -6.63 10.26
CA GLU A 103 4.82 -7.95 9.90
C GLU A 103 5.94 -8.95 9.56
N SER A 104 7.02 -8.50 8.92
CA SER A 104 8.17 -9.35 8.61
C SER A 104 9.11 -9.63 9.77
N GLY A 105 8.94 -8.97 10.92
CA GLY A 105 9.82 -9.11 12.09
C GLY A 105 11.26 -8.64 11.90
N LYS A 106 11.60 -7.98 10.78
CA LYS A 106 12.98 -7.59 10.42
C LYS A 106 13.30 -6.15 10.80
N THR A 107 14.56 -5.90 11.15
CA THR A 107 15.10 -4.55 11.35
C THR A 107 15.23 -3.80 10.01
N TRP A 108 15.43 -2.48 10.05
CA TRP A 108 15.63 -1.68 8.82
C TRP A 108 16.88 -2.12 8.03
N ASN A 109 17.95 -2.52 8.70
CA ASN A 109 19.18 -2.95 8.04
C ASN A 109 19.00 -4.29 7.32
N GLU A 110 18.35 -5.24 7.97
CA GLU A 110 18.03 -6.53 7.35
C GLU A 110 17.05 -6.37 6.19
N PHE A 111 16.06 -5.48 6.34
CA PHE A 111 15.10 -5.17 5.28
C PHE A 111 15.77 -4.51 4.07
N ASN A 112 16.71 -3.59 4.31
CA ASN A 112 17.55 -3.00 3.25
C ASN A 112 18.42 -4.06 2.57
N ARG A 113 19.10 -4.92 3.33
CA ARG A 113 19.95 -6.00 2.78
C ARG A 113 19.15 -6.98 1.94
N LEU A 114 17.97 -7.36 2.42
CA LEU A 114 17.04 -8.26 1.73
C LEU A 114 16.48 -7.62 0.45
N ALA A 115 16.36 -6.30 0.39
CA ALA A 115 15.96 -5.57 -0.82
C ALA A 115 17.06 -5.46 -1.89
N GLN A 116 18.33 -5.50 -1.50
CA GLN A 116 19.46 -5.52 -2.46
C GLN A 116 19.48 -6.83 -3.25
N GLU A 117 19.26 -7.96 -2.57
CA GLU A 117 19.20 -9.28 -3.18
C GLU A 117 17.89 -9.50 -3.95
N ARG A 118 17.92 -9.39 -5.28
CA ARG A 118 16.70 -9.45 -6.11
C ARG A 118 15.95 -10.79 -5.99
N ARG A 119 16.66 -11.91 -5.82
CA ARG A 119 16.05 -13.24 -5.68
C ARG A 119 15.34 -13.38 -4.33
N GLU A 120 16.03 -13.00 -3.26
CA GLU A 120 15.49 -13.05 -1.89
C GLU A 120 14.35 -12.04 -1.69
N TRP A 121 14.44 -10.85 -2.28
CA TRP A 121 13.34 -9.89 -2.30
C TRP A 121 12.09 -10.44 -2.99
N ARG A 122 12.24 -11.16 -4.11
CA ARG A 122 11.08 -11.78 -4.80
C ARG A 122 10.45 -12.89 -3.96
N LYS A 123 11.26 -13.75 -3.33
CA LYS A 123 10.74 -14.80 -2.43
C LYS A 123 9.98 -14.19 -1.26
N PHE A 124 10.58 -13.19 -0.63
CA PHE A 124 9.98 -12.46 0.49
C PHE A 124 8.65 -11.80 0.11
N VAL A 125 8.61 -11.05 -0.99
CA VAL A 125 7.39 -10.39 -1.46
C VAL A 125 6.34 -11.38 -1.98
N GLY A 126 6.77 -12.51 -2.53
CA GLY A 126 5.86 -13.57 -2.99
C GLY A 126 5.25 -14.39 -1.86
N ALA A 127 5.91 -14.44 -0.70
CA ALA A 127 5.42 -15.10 0.51
C ALA A 127 4.55 -14.16 1.40
N LEU A 128 4.26 -12.94 0.94
CA LEU A 128 3.65 -11.84 1.69
C LEU A 128 2.29 -11.38 1.15
#